data_AF-A0A7S1Y5L0-F1
#
_entry.id   AF-A0A7S1Y5L0-F1
#
_cell.length_a   1.000
_cell.length_b   1.000
_cell.length_c   1.000
_cell.angle_alpha   90.00
_cell.angle_beta   90.00
_cell.angle_gamma   90.00
#
_symmetry.space_group_name_H-M   'P 1'
#
loop_
_entity.id
_entity.type
_entity.pdbx_description
1 polymer ?
#
loop_
_entity_poly.entity_id
_entity_poly.type
_entity_poly.pdbx_seq_one_letter_code
_entity_poly.pdbx_strand_id
1 'polypeptide(L)'
;DIAHHLSAAVHPSCLTLDGQKEAALLDYYHAILSEALVDFGVAPSVEDVASSIFPRAVLQEQYEIALLDVCRMVYAYAWRRWKAESEPTQESLNRNAYNKSFESCVWLIARCYSLLESREEELSKEV
;
A
#
# COMPACT_ATOMS: atom_id res chain seq x y z
N ASP A 1 -5.35 -1.77 6.55
CA ASP A 1 -6.44 -1.44 5.59
C ASP A 1 -5.96 -0.83 4.28
N ILE A 2 -5.20 0.27 4.29
CA ILE A 2 -4.75 0.93 3.05
C ILE A 2 -4.02 -0.05 2.11
N ALA A 3 -3.04 -0.81 2.62
CA ALA A 3 -2.32 -1.81 1.82
C ALA A 3 -3.25 -2.86 1.19
N HIS A 4 -4.25 -3.34 1.93
CA HIS A 4 -5.26 -4.26 1.40
C HIS A 4 -6.12 -3.57 0.32
N HIS A 5 -6.57 -2.34 0.57
CA HIS A 5 -7.38 -1.59 -0.38
C HIS A 5 -6.64 -1.35 -1.70
N LEU A 6 -5.40 -0.86 -1.65
CA LEU A 6 -4.60 -0.60 -2.85
C LEU A 6 -4.31 -1.87 -3.65
N SER A 7 -4.05 -2.99 -2.97
CA SER A 7 -3.75 -4.26 -3.64
C SER A 7 -4.99 -4.96 -4.21
N ALA A 8 -6.13 -4.89 -3.52
CA ALA A 8 -7.29 -5.71 -3.83
C ALA A 8 -8.42 -4.97 -4.55
N ALA A 9 -8.51 -3.65 -4.41
CA ALA A 9 -9.74 -2.90 -4.72
C ALA A 9 -9.51 -1.58 -5.50
N VAL A 10 -8.27 -1.24 -5.85
CA VAL A 10 -7.98 -0.01 -6.60
C VAL A 10 -7.71 -0.31 -8.07
N HIS A 11 -8.22 0.58 -8.94
CA HIS A 11 -7.96 0.49 -10.38
C HIS A 11 -6.46 0.67 -10.66
N PRO A 12 -5.83 -0.15 -11.54
CA PRO A 12 -4.38 -0.09 -11.79
C PRO A 12 -3.88 1.28 -12.24
N SER A 13 -4.72 2.09 -12.89
CA SER A 13 -4.36 3.46 -13.29
C SER A 13 -4.02 4.39 -12.13
N CYS A 14 -4.44 4.05 -10.91
CA CYS A 14 -4.14 4.79 -9.69
C CYS A 14 -2.81 4.36 -9.05
N LEU A 15 -2.09 3.41 -9.66
CA LEU A 15 -0.85 2.84 -9.15
C LEU A 15 0.27 3.05 -10.18
N THR A 16 1.51 3.11 -9.71
CA THR A 16 2.71 3.15 -10.57
C THR A 16 3.77 2.21 -10.04
N LEU A 17 4.59 1.65 -10.94
CA LEU A 17 5.61 0.67 -10.55
C LEU A 17 6.69 1.27 -9.63
N ASP A 18 7.00 2.56 -9.82
CA ASP A 18 7.94 3.32 -9.00
C ASP A 18 7.39 3.71 -7.62
N GLY A 19 6.09 3.51 -7.39
CA GLY A 19 5.41 3.81 -6.14
C GLY A 19 4.97 5.26 -5.95
N GLN A 20 5.16 6.15 -6.94
CA GLN A 20 4.82 7.56 -6.78
C GLN A 20 3.32 7.80 -6.55
N LYS A 21 2.43 7.09 -7.26
CA LYS A 21 0.99 7.28 -7.08
C LYS A 21 0.48 6.76 -5.75
N GLU A 22 0.98 5.62 -5.25
CA GLU A 22 0.59 5.20 -3.91
C GLU A 22 1.16 6.10 -2.81
N ALA A 23 2.35 6.69 -3.00
CA ALA A 23 2.89 7.67 -2.07
C ALA A 23 1.96 8.89 -1.94
N ALA A 24 1.49 9.43 -3.08
CA ALA A 24 0.52 10.52 -3.09
C ALA A 24 -0.81 10.14 -2.42
N LEU A 25 -1.28 8.91 -2.59
CA LEU A 25 -2.47 8.41 -1.89
C LEU A 25 -2.24 8.32 -0.37
N LEU A 26 -1.07 7.85 0.06
CA LEU A 26 -0.72 7.78 1.47
C LEU A 26 -0.60 9.17 2.11
N ASP A 27 -0.08 10.16 1.38
CA ASP A 27 -0.04 11.55 1.84
C ASP A 27 -1.46 12.10 2.03
N TYR A 28 -2.38 11.80 1.10
CA TYR A 28 -3.79 12.14 1.23
C TYR A 28 -4.43 11.46 2.45
N TYR A 29 -4.22 10.16 2.64
CA TYR A 29 -4.74 9.44 3.81
C TYR A 29 -4.19 9.99 5.12
N HIS A 30 -2.90 10.35 5.15
CA HIS A 30 -2.27 10.94 6.33
C HIS A 30 -2.87 12.31 6.67
N ALA A 31 -3.10 13.16 5.66
CA ALA A 31 -3.73 14.46 5.85
C ALA A 31 -5.14 14.32 6.43
N ILE A 32 -5.99 13.47 5.83
CA ILE A 32 -7.37 13.24 6.30
C ILE A 32 -7.39 12.65 7.72
N LEU A 33 -6.52 11.70 8.01
CA LEU A 33 -6.41 11.13 9.35
C LEU A 33 -5.97 12.21 10.36
N SER A 34 -5.03 13.08 9.98
CA SER A 34 -4.54 14.14 10.86
C SER A 34 -5.63 15.15 11.20
N GLU A 35 -6.41 15.57 10.21
CA GLU A 35 -7.60 16.43 10.43
C GLU A 35 -8.59 15.75 11.39
N ALA A 36 -8.92 14.47 11.15
CA ALA A 36 -9.82 13.73 12.02
C ALA A 36 -9.29 13.61 13.46
N LEU A 37 -8.00 13.33 13.65
CA LEU A 37 -7.41 13.23 14.99
C LEU A 37 -7.51 14.55 15.77
N VAL A 38 -7.43 15.69 15.09
CA VAL A 38 -7.65 17.01 15.71
C VAL A 38 -9.13 17.21 16.03
N ASP A 39 -10.03 16.94 15.09
CA ASP A 39 -11.48 17.11 15.26
C ASP A 39 -12.04 16.29 16.43
N PHE A 40 -11.48 15.10 16.67
CA PHE A 40 -11.86 14.23 17.77
C PHE A 40 -11.05 14.48 19.07
N GLY A 41 -10.21 15.51 19.11
CA GLY A 41 -9.48 15.94 20.30
C GLY A 41 -8.31 15.03 20.71
N VAL A 42 -7.80 14.20 19.79
CA VAL A 42 -6.62 13.36 20.03
C VAL A 42 -5.34 14.19 19.94
N ALA A 43 -5.33 15.20 19.08
CA ALA A 43 -4.20 16.13 18.92
C ALA A 43 -4.68 17.59 18.96
N PRO A 44 -3.83 18.52 19.43
CA PRO A 44 -4.15 19.95 19.47
C PRO A 44 -4.05 20.64 18.10
N SER A 45 -3.28 20.10 17.15
CA SER A 45 -3.19 20.59 15.77
C SER A 45 -2.65 19.53 14.82
N VAL A 46 -2.80 19.75 13.51
CA VAL A 46 -2.28 18.85 12.45
C VAL A 46 -0.75 18.77 12.50
N GLU A 47 -0.09 19.86 12.86
CA GLU A 47 1.37 19.89 13.02
C GLU A 47 1.83 19.00 14.18
N ASP A 48 1.07 18.95 15.28
CA ASP A 48 1.38 18.03 16.39
C ASP A 48 1.16 16.57 15.97
N VAL A 49 0.13 16.29 15.15
CA VAL A 49 -0.02 14.95 14.56
C VAL A 49 1.20 14.55 13.74
N ALA A 50 1.63 15.41 12.83
CA ALA A 50 2.72 15.11 11.91
C ALA A 50 4.09 15.00 12.59
N SER A 51 4.29 15.67 13.72
CA SER A 51 5.58 15.72 14.41
C SER A 51 5.71 14.74 15.57
N SER A 52 4.61 14.39 16.26
CA SER A 52 4.67 13.63 17.51
C SER A 52 3.68 12.46 17.59
N ILE A 53 2.42 12.65 17.23
CA ILE A 53 1.37 11.64 17.48
C ILE A 53 1.39 10.52 16.45
N PHE A 54 1.40 10.88 15.16
CA PHE A 54 1.39 9.91 14.08
C PHE A 54 2.14 10.46 12.86
N PRO A 55 3.48 10.51 12.89
CA PRO A 55 4.29 11.02 11.79
C PRO A 55 4.07 10.26 10.49
N ARG A 56 4.23 10.94 9.35
CA ARG A 56 4.06 10.35 8.02
C ARG A 56 4.98 9.13 7.78
N ALA A 57 6.18 9.15 8.35
CA ALA A 57 7.12 8.04 8.30
C ALA A 57 6.57 6.78 9.00
N VAL A 58 5.83 6.93 10.09
CA VAL A 58 5.18 5.81 10.79
C VAL A 58 4.10 5.20 9.91
N LEU A 59 3.27 6.02 9.24
CA LEU A 59 2.31 5.52 8.26
C LEU A 59 3.01 4.77 7.11
N GLN A 60 4.15 5.29 6.64
CA GLN A 60 4.92 4.66 5.56
C GLN A 60 5.36 3.26 5.97
N GLU A 61 6.02 3.16 7.13
CA GLU A 61 6.54 1.89 7.64
C GLU A 61 5.40 0.86 7.86
N GLN A 62 4.30 1.28 8.48
CA GLN A 62 3.14 0.41 8.69
C GLN A 62 2.53 -0.06 7.37
N TYR A 63 2.44 0.82 6.37
CA TYR A 63 1.94 0.48 5.04
C TYR A 63 2.84 -0.56 4.35
N GLU A 64 4.15 -0.36 4.37
CA GLU A 64 5.10 -1.25 3.69
C GLU A 64 5.13 -2.65 4.32
N ILE A 65 5.11 -2.72 5.65
CA ILE A 65 4.99 -4.00 6.37
C ILE A 65 3.68 -4.70 5.98
N ALA A 66 2.56 -3.97 6.01
CA ALA A 66 1.27 -4.53 5.63
C ALA A 66 1.24 -4.99 4.16
N LEU A 67 1.90 -4.27 3.25
CA LEU A 67 1.97 -4.65 1.83
C LEU A 67 2.80 -5.93 1.64
N LEU A 68 3.91 -6.09 2.34
CA LEU A 68 4.69 -7.33 2.34
C LEU A 68 3.88 -8.51 2.91
N ASP A 69 3.08 -8.28 3.95
CA ASP A 69 2.16 -9.29 4.48
C ASP A 69 1.09 -9.70 3.46
N VAL A 70 0.53 -8.74 2.72
CA VAL A 70 -0.36 -9.03 1.59
C VAL A 70 0.37 -9.86 0.53
N CYS A 71 1.59 -9.47 0.15
CA CYS A 71 2.39 -10.22 -0.82
C CYS A 71 2.62 -11.66 -0.37
N ARG A 72 2.98 -11.87 0.89
CA ARG A 72 3.15 -13.20 1.48
C ARG A 72 1.88 -14.05 1.35
N MET A 73 0.72 -13.49 1.70
CA MET A 73 -0.56 -14.18 1.56
C MET A 73 -0.88 -14.47 0.09
N VAL A 74 -0.68 -13.50 -0.80
CA VAL A 74 -0.98 -13.64 -2.23
C VAL A 74 -0.10 -14.70 -2.86
N TYR A 75 1.21 -14.66 -2.68
CA TYR A 75 2.15 -15.60 -3.29
C TYR A 75 2.03 -17.01 -2.71
N ALA A 76 1.85 -17.15 -1.39
CA ALA A 76 1.75 -18.46 -0.76
C ALA A 76 0.42 -19.17 -1.06
N TYR A 77 -0.67 -18.42 -1.24
CA TYR A 77 -2.02 -18.99 -1.32
C TYR A 77 -2.80 -18.57 -2.57
N ALA A 78 -3.00 -17.26 -2.77
CA ALA A 78 -3.91 -16.78 -3.82
C ALA A 78 -3.34 -16.99 -5.24
N TRP A 79 -2.02 -17.06 -5.40
CA TRP A 79 -1.33 -17.14 -6.69
C TRP A 79 -1.71 -18.37 -7.50
N ARG A 80 -1.90 -19.51 -6.83
CA ARG A 80 -2.35 -20.75 -7.48
C ARG A 80 -3.75 -20.65 -8.06
N ARG A 81 -4.50 -19.63 -7.66
CA ARG A 81 -5.86 -19.34 -8.11
C ARG A 81 -5.91 -18.15 -9.07
N TRP A 82 -4.76 -17.71 -9.58
CA TRP A 82 -4.71 -16.66 -10.58
C TRP A 82 -5.54 -17.08 -11.79
N LYS A 83 -6.60 -16.33 -12.03
CA LYS A 83 -7.44 -16.42 -13.22
C LYS A 83 -7.55 -15.02 -13.81
N ALA A 84 -6.52 -14.62 -14.56
CA ALA A 84 -6.51 -13.33 -15.23
C ALA A 84 -7.75 -13.20 -16.12
N GLU A 85 -8.44 -12.09 -15.99
CA GLU A 85 -9.50 -11.70 -16.92
C GLU A 85 -8.83 -10.81 -17.97
N SER A 86 -9.07 -11.07 -19.26
CA SER A 86 -8.53 -10.23 -20.34
C SER A 86 -9.14 -8.82 -20.33
N GLU A 87 -10.37 -8.71 -19.84
CA GLU A 87 -11.11 -7.45 -19.67
C GLU A 87 -11.76 -7.46 -18.28
N PRO A 88 -11.01 -7.10 -17.22
CA PRO A 88 -11.53 -7.13 -15.85
C PRO A 88 -12.62 -6.06 -15.67
N THR A 89 -13.77 -6.48 -15.15
CA THR A 89 -14.87 -5.54 -14.80
C THR A 89 -14.54 -4.70 -13.57
N GLN A 90 -15.27 -3.61 -13.32
CA GLN A 90 -15.12 -2.85 -12.06
C GLN A 90 -15.39 -3.72 -10.82
N GLU A 91 -16.38 -4.62 -10.87
CA GLU A 91 -16.64 -5.56 -9.79
C GLU A 91 -15.48 -6.54 -9.57
N SER A 92 -14.81 -6.94 -10.65
CA SER A 92 -13.59 -7.74 -10.60
C SER A 92 -12.43 -7.00 -9.94
N LEU A 93 -12.21 -5.74 -10.30
CA LEU A 93 -11.16 -4.90 -9.72
C LEU A 93 -11.40 -4.56 -8.25
N ASN A 94 -12.66 -4.53 -7.79
CA ASN A 94 -13.00 -4.19 -6.40
C ASN A 94 -12.93 -5.37 -5.41
N ARG A 95 -12.61 -6.59 -5.87
CA ARG A 95 -12.55 -7.78 -5.00
C ARG A 95 -11.14 -8.29 -4.77
N ASN A 96 -10.42 -8.57 -5.85
CA ASN A 96 -9.07 -9.13 -5.81
C ASN A 96 -8.29 -8.73 -7.07
N ALA A 97 -8.09 -7.43 -7.30
CA ALA A 97 -7.43 -6.92 -8.50
C ALA A 97 -6.10 -7.66 -8.81
N TYR A 98 -5.31 -7.95 -7.77
CA TYR A 98 -4.04 -8.69 -7.83
C TYR A 98 -4.10 -10.09 -8.49
N ASN A 99 -5.26 -10.73 -8.63
CA ASN A 99 -5.39 -12.03 -9.30
C ASN A 99 -6.33 -12.03 -10.52
N LYS A 100 -6.76 -10.84 -10.96
CA LYS A 100 -7.67 -10.64 -12.10
C LYS A 100 -7.13 -9.67 -13.15
N SER A 101 -6.43 -8.61 -12.73
CA SER A 101 -5.74 -7.67 -13.63
C SER A 101 -4.26 -8.00 -13.68
N PHE A 102 -3.74 -8.05 -14.90
CA PHE A 102 -2.30 -8.22 -15.13
C PHE A 102 -1.52 -7.04 -14.57
N GLU A 103 -2.01 -5.82 -14.78
CA GLU A 103 -1.37 -4.58 -14.32
C GLU A 103 -1.29 -4.51 -12.79
N SER A 104 -2.37 -4.82 -12.07
CA SER A 104 -2.36 -4.89 -10.60
C SER A 104 -1.39 -5.95 -10.09
N CYS A 105 -1.31 -7.09 -10.77
CA CYS A 105 -0.37 -8.14 -10.41
C CYS A 105 1.09 -7.71 -10.62
N VAL A 106 1.41 -7.10 -11.77
CA VAL A 106 2.75 -6.58 -12.07
C VAL A 106 3.15 -5.52 -11.05
N TRP A 107 2.23 -4.61 -10.70
CA TRP A 107 2.46 -3.64 -9.63
C TRP A 107 2.80 -4.32 -8.30
N LEU A 108 2.01 -5.31 -7.87
CA LEU A 108 2.24 -5.98 -6.58
C LEU A 108 3.61 -6.68 -6.53
N ILE A 109 4.03 -7.32 -7.63
CA ILE A 109 5.36 -7.92 -7.76
C ILE A 109 6.45 -6.86 -7.69
N ALA A 110 6.34 -5.80 -8.49
CA ALA A 110 7.34 -4.73 -8.54
C ALA A 110 7.51 -4.08 -7.16
N ARG A 111 6.41 -3.77 -6.47
CA ARG A 111 6.45 -3.19 -5.13
C ARG A 111 7.03 -4.14 -4.09
N CYS A 112 6.66 -5.42 -4.13
CA CYS A 112 7.29 -6.41 -3.25
C CYS A 112 8.80 -6.48 -3.46
N TYR A 113 9.26 -6.51 -4.72
CA TYR A 113 10.68 -6.54 -5.05
C TYR A 113 11.40 -5.30 -4.51
N SER A 114 10.91 -4.11 -4.83
CA SER A 114 11.53 -2.85 -4.36
C SER A 114 11.60 -2.74 -2.84
N LEU A 115 10.56 -3.18 -2.12
CA LEU A 115 10.56 -3.15 -0.65
C LEU A 115 11.54 -4.16 -0.04
N LEU A 116 11.71 -5.34 -0.65
CA LEU A 116 12.68 -6.32 -0.18
C LEU A 116 14.11 -5.84 -0.43
N GLU A 117 14.41 -5.28 -1.61
CA GLU A 117 15.75 -4.71 -1.89
C GLU A 117 16.10 -3.58 -0.92
N SER A 118 15.19 -2.63 -0.70
CA SER A 118 15.43 -1.53 0.24
C SER A 118 15.79 -2.03 1.65
N ARG A 119 15.10 -3.07 2.12
CA ARG A 119 15.36 -3.67 3.44
C ARG A 119 16.65 -4.46 3.48
N GLU A 120 17.00 -5.17 2.41
CA GLU A 120 18.28 -5.87 2.32
C GLU A 120 19.46 -4.87 2.34
N GLU A 121 19.32 -3.74 1.64
CA GLU A 121 20.30 -2.65 1.68
C GLU A 121 20.44 -2.03 3.07
N GLU A 122 19.33 -1.84 3.80
CA GLU A 122 19.34 -1.35 5.18
C GLU A 122 20.07 -2.32 6.11
N LEU A 123 19.72 -3.61 6.07
CA LEU A 123 20.38 -4.64 6.86
C LEU A 123 21.88 -4.74 6.55
N SER A 124 22.27 -4.56 5.29
CA SER A 124 23.67 -4.61 4.87
C SER A 124 24.49 -3.42 5.36
N LYS A 125 23.85 -2.29 5.74
CA LYS A 125 24.53 -1.12 6.32
C LYS A 125 24.76 -1.25 7.83
N GLU A 126 24.06 -2.18 8.48
CA GLU A 126 24.15 -2.42 9.94
C GLU A 126 25.22 -3.46 10.33
N VAL A 127 25.78 -4.18 9.35
CA VAL A 127 26.83 -5.21 9.51
C VAL A 127 28.21 -4.64 9.24
#